data_AF-A0AAV6U666-F1
#
_entry.id   AF-A0AAV6U666-F1
#
_cell.length_a   1.000
_cell.length_b   1.000
_cell.length_c   1.000
_cell.angle_alpha   90.00
_cell.angle_beta   90.00
_cell.angle_gamma   90.00
#
_symmetry.space_group_name_H-M   'P 1'
#
loop_
_entity.id
_entity.type
_entity.pdbx_description
1 polymer ?
#
loop_
_entity_poly.entity_id
_entity_poly.type
_entity_poly.pdbx_seq_one_letter_code
_entity_poly.pdbx_strand_id
1 'polypeptide(L)'
;MYTCSGKEVYLLSISRLNLILIIMVDCSCLKNIPYRNVKLHYYYVNAAMACVIPFLPVHAKEIGISAVSLGFIYSFMPLVTMVLKPFFGAVADYFDNLKMLLFIFIGVMMVSSTLTVSVPRKHNMISSEVRCMATGTYLYFKSKPSQDCMMDIVTSKPLQCIMQCSECTAFQDVPSLKKDYTERMCMKKILHRVQTIVHLRKESNSTQLFSVQNMKLDDKNMNTLCFVNLTFTCSSTCEPVLQECYTGKQEPEYSSDQFWLFLIFATMSVSLGGVVSSFSDAICFNELRENGHLYGRQRLWGTIGWGLFSPLAGYLNELVSGDSFLKAYQAGALVQVILLIYDLCIVNRLKTKNLKCSQNIYKDFVKVFCQFKMMAFMLSVLVIGAFTALMWTLLFWHLMDLGGTSGLLGLVSAVQCFLGELVFFFFAGRIISTLGPFNILSLNFICFGVRFIAYSYLRNPWLVLPIELLQGPTYGLFYATMATFAHTSSLPGTEVTVQGMVGSAFEFGMMFGNLFGGMSMQMYGGVFTFFWAGIISFTYCLINILFYVLLRFLVKQRVEAVVAVPVEESSSFM
;
A
#
# COMPACT_ATOMS: atom_id res chain seq x y z
N MET A 1 9.47 -31.55 -19.59
CA MET A 1 10.23 -32.43 -18.67
C MET A 1 11.67 -32.00 -18.73
N TYR A 2 12.28 -31.66 -17.59
CA TYR A 2 13.74 -31.49 -17.51
C TYR A 2 14.21 -32.21 -16.26
N THR A 3 15.18 -33.09 -16.45
CA THR A 3 15.75 -34.01 -15.47
C THR A 3 16.72 -33.27 -14.55
N CYS A 4 16.54 -33.40 -13.24
CA CYS A 4 17.55 -33.08 -12.23
C CYS A 4 17.91 -34.38 -11.52
N SER A 5 19.18 -34.79 -11.66
CA SER A 5 19.76 -36.07 -11.23
C SER A 5 19.05 -37.31 -11.81
N GLY A 6 19.78 -38.16 -12.55
CA GLY A 6 19.27 -39.36 -13.20
C GLY A 6 18.66 -40.41 -12.27
N LYS A 7 17.47 -40.14 -11.74
CA LYS A 7 16.50 -41.12 -11.27
C LYS A 7 15.18 -40.81 -11.95
N GLU A 8 14.74 -41.75 -12.77
CA GLU A 8 13.39 -41.76 -13.32
C GLU A 8 12.38 -41.76 -12.16
N VAL A 9 11.74 -40.62 -11.91
CA VAL A 9 10.54 -40.59 -11.08
C VAL A 9 9.37 -40.55 -12.04
N TYR A 10 8.72 -41.70 -12.18
CA TYR A 10 7.49 -41.85 -12.95
C TYR A 10 6.45 -40.83 -12.48
N LEU A 11 5.96 -40.06 -13.44
CA LEU A 11 4.75 -39.24 -13.35
C LEU A 11 3.55 -40.17 -13.14
N LEU A 12 3.23 -40.48 -11.88
CA LEU A 12 2.01 -41.19 -11.53
C LEU A 12 1.43 -40.66 -10.20
N SER A 13 0.16 -40.27 -10.29
CA SER A 13 -0.78 -39.99 -9.22
C SER A 13 -0.62 -38.69 -8.41
N ILE A 14 -1.55 -37.78 -8.72
CA ILE A 14 -2.11 -36.77 -7.84
C ILE A 14 -2.28 -37.32 -6.41
N SER A 15 -1.56 -36.78 -5.42
CA SER A 15 -2.09 -36.60 -4.05
C SER A 15 -1.30 -35.55 -3.24
N ARG A 16 -2.04 -34.50 -2.85
CA ARG A 16 -1.94 -33.65 -1.63
C ARG A 16 -0.61 -32.96 -1.25
N LEU A 17 -0.67 -31.63 -1.35
CA LEU A 17 -0.12 -30.59 -0.45
C LEU A 17 1.40 -30.35 -0.26
N ASN A 18 2.31 -31.12 -0.83
CA ASN A 18 3.76 -30.90 -0.59
C ASN A 18 4.49 -29.99 -1.61
N LEU A 19 3.77 -29.28 -2.48
CA LEU A 19 4.41 -28.44 -3.51
C LEU A 19 5.06 -27.15 -2.94
N ILE A 20 4.66 -26.72 -1.74
CA ILE A 20 5.15 -25.46 -1.14
C ILE A 20 6.42 -25.67 -0.30
N LEU A 21 6.60 -26.85 0.33
CA LEU A 21 7.77 -27.09 1.21
C LEU A 21 9.04 -27.55 0.47
N ILE A 22 8.91 -28.19 -0.70
CA ILE A 22 10.09 -28.76 -1.40
C ILE A 22 10.93 -27.67 -2.11
N ILE A 23 10.42 -26.44 -2.25
CA ILE A 23 11.15 -25.34 -2.89
C ILE A 23 12.23 -24.72 -1.97
N MET A 24 12.26 -25.03 -0.66
CA MET A 24 13.13 -24.33 0.31
C MET A 24 14.41 -25.04 0.76
N VAL A 25 14.72 -26.28 0.37
CA VAL A 25 15.77 -27.06 1.10
C VAL A 25 17.00 -27.49 0.28
N ASP A 26 17.09 -27.27 -1.04
CA ASP A 26 18.28 -27.70 -1.80
C ASP A 26 18.95 -26.57 -2.62
N CYS A 27 20.01 -25.99 -2.04
CA CYS A 27 20.79 -24.87 -2.59
C CYS A 27 21.44 -25.20 -3.95
N SER A 28 21.61 -26.50 -4.24
CA SER A 28 22.17 -27.06 -5.47
C SER A 28 21.20 -26.96 -6.66
N CYS A 29 19.90 -27.14 -6.43
CA CYS A 29 18.87 -27.08 -7.48
C CYS A 29 18.56 -25.64 -7.93
N LEU A 30 18.78 -24.65 -7.05
CA LEU A 30 18.62 -23.22 -7.38
C LEU A 30 19.63 -22.71 -8.43
N LYS A 31 20.76 -23.40 -8.67
CA LYS A 31 21.75 -22.98 -9.67
C LYS A 31 21.29 -23.14 -11.12
N ASN A 32 20.41 -24.10 -11.42
CA ASN A 32 20.01 -24.45 -12.78
C ASN A 32 18.60 -23.96 -13.17
N ILE A 33 18.01 -23.05 -12.40
CA ILE A 33 16.70 -22.49 -12.71
C ILE A 33 16.83 -21.46 -13.85
N PRO A 34 16.14 -21.62 -15.00
CA PRO A 34 16.13 -20.61 -16.04
C PRO A 34 15.48 -19.31 -15.53
N TYR A 35 16.04 -18.17 -15.94
CA TYR A 35 15.61 -16.82 -15.56
C TYR A 35 15.67 -16.54 -14.04
N ARG A 36 16.58 -17.21 -13.31
CA ARG A 36 16.69 -17.09 -11.85
C ARG A 36 16.79 -15.65 -11.36
N ASN A 37 17.62 -14.82 -12.00
CA ASN A 37 17.88 -13.47 -11.53
C ASN A 37 16.62 -12.59 -11.63
N VAL A 38 15.83 -12.74 -12.71
CA VAL A 38 14.53 -12.04 -12.86
C VAL A 38 13.53 -12.48 -11.79
N LYS A 39 13.44 -13.78 -11.52
CA LYS A 39 12.56 -14.32 -10.46
C LYS A 39 12.91 -13.76 -9.07
N LEU A 40 14.20 -13.78 -8.75
CA LEU A 40 14.71 -13.25 -7.48
C LEU A 40 14.46 -11.75 -7.39
N HIS A 41 14.65 -11.00 -8.47
CA HIS A 41 14.38 -9.58 -8.51
C HIS A 41 12.92 -9.26 -8.18
N TYR A 42 11.96 -9.92 -8.87
CA TYR A 42 10.54 -9.75 -8.55
C TYR A 42 10.22 -10.11 -7.09
N TYR A 43 10.78 -11.21 -6.60
CA TYR A 43 10.58 -11.64 -5.22
C TYR A 43 11.04 -10.57 -4.21
N TYR A 44 12.31 -10.14 -4.29
CA TYR A 44 12.88 -9.20 -3.32
C TYR A 44 12.26 -7.81 -3.40
N VAL A 45 12.05 -7.27 -4.61
CA VAL A 45 11.49 -5.92 -4.76
C VAL A 45 10.04 -5.83 -4.26
N ASN A 46 9.21 -6.84 -4.54
CA ASN A 46 7.81 -6.85 -4.06
C ASN A 46 7.75 -7.19 -2.57
N ALA A 47 8.59 -8.11 -2.07
CA ALA A 47 8.71 -8.39 -0.63
C ALA A 47 9.09 -7.13 0.16
N ALA A 48 10.06 -6.37 -0.34
CA ALA A 48 10.48 -5.10 0.26
C ALA A 48 9.34 -4.08 0.30
N MET A 49 8.62 -3.88 -0.81
CA MET A 49 7.47 -2.97 -0.86
C MET A 49 6.36 -3.38 0.11
N ALA A 50 6.12 -4.68 0.26
CA ALA A 50 5.10 -5.24 1.15
C ALA A 50 5.36 -4.97 2.64
N CYS A 51 6.61 -4.71 3.03
CA CYS A 51 6.97 -4.39 4.41
C CYS A 51 6.54 -2.98 4.86
N VAL A 52 6.28 -2.05 3.90
CA VAL A 52 6.01 -0.64 4.22
C VAL A 52 4.67 -0.16 3.67
N ILE A 53 4.35 -0.44 2.41
CA ILE A 53 3.16 0.12 1.75
C ILE A 53 1.84 -0.15 2.51
N PRO A 54 1.57 -1.38 3.00
CA PRO A 54 0.34 -1.66 3.74
C PRO A 54 0.21 -0.89 5.05
N PHE A 55 1.32 -0.43 5.63
CA PHE A 55 1.37 0.23 6.94
C PHE A 55 1.45 1.75 6.87
N LEU A 56 1.68 2.32 5.67
CA LEU A 56 1.69 3.76 5.44
C LEU A 56 0.41 4.50 5.95
N PRO A 57 -0.82 3.97 5.78
CA PRO A 57 -2.01 4.65 6.29
C PRO A 57 -2.03 4.76 7.82
N VAL A 58 -1.59 3.69 8.49
CA VAL A 58 -1.55 3.62 9.95
C VAL A 58 -0.50 4.58 10.49
N HIS A 59 0.68 4.59 9.86
CA HIS A 59 1.76 5.52 10.21
C HIS A 59 1.36 6.99 9.99
N ALA A 60 0.65 7.32 8.91
CA ALA A 60 0.16 8.67 8.66
C ALA A 60 -0.84 9.13 9.74
N LYS A 61 -1.79 8.26 10.10
CA LYS A 61 -2.76 8.53 11.17
C LYS A 61 -2.05 8.81 12.49
N GLU A 62 -1.02 8.05 12.77
CA GLU A 62 -0.21 8.18 13.97
C GLU A 62 0.62 9.48 14.04
N ILE A 63 1.13 9.97 12.91
CA ILE A 63 1.79 11.29 12.81
C ILE A 63 0.80 12.43 13.10
N GLY A 64 -0.51 12.18 12.96
CA GLY A 64 -1.58 13.15 13.15
C GLY A 64 -2.15 13.68 11.83
N ILE A 65 -2.01 12.94 10.73
CA ILE A 65 -2.62 13.26 9.44
C ILE A 65 -4.05 12.71 9.44
N SER A 66 -5.04 13.57 9.19
CA SER A 66 -6.44 13.15 9.06
C SER A 66 -6.65 12.16 7.92
N ALA A 67 -7.73 11.38 8.01
CA ALA A 67 -8.15 10.47 6.95
C ALA A 67 -8.43 11.20 5.62
N VAL A 68 -8.91 12.45 5.67
CA VAL A 68 -9.18 13.28 4.49
C VAL A 68 -7.86 13.67 3.79
N SER A 69 -6.91 14.23 4.54
CA SER A 69 -5.57 14.56 4.04
C SER A 69 -4.85 13.33 3.51
N LEU A 70 -4.99 12.19 4.18
CA LEU A 70 -4.44 10.91 3.73
C LEU A 70 -5.06 10.46 2.40
N GLY A 71 -6.37 10.62 2.21
CA GLY A 71 -7.04 10.36 0.95
C GLY A 71 -6.50 11.21 -0.20
N PHE A 72 -6.17 12.48 0.05
CA PHE A 72 -5.50 13.35 -0.92
C PHE A 72 -4.08 12.86 -1.25
N ILE A 73 -3.29 12.48 -0.25
CA ILE A 73 -1.94 11.91 -0.45
C ILE A 73 -2.01 10.66 -1.33
N TYR A 74 -2.92 9.74 -1.03
CA TYR A 74 -3.11 8.50 -1.80
C TYR A 74 -3.69 8.71 -3.21
N SER A 75 -4.31 9.87 -3.46
CA SER A 75 -4.72 10.29 -4.81
C SER A 75 -3.57 10.96 -5.56
N PHE A 76 -2.68 11.67 -4.84
CA PHE A 76 -1.51 12.34 -5.41
C PHE A 76 -0.41 11.35 -5.81
N MET A 77 -0.20 10.27 -5.05
CA MET A 77 0.81 9.26 -5.35
C MET A 77 0.68 8.65 -6.76
N PRO A 78 -0.49 8.13 -7.19
CA PRO A 78 -0.67 7.62 -8.55
C PRO A 78 -0.54 8.72 -9.62
N LEU A 79 -0.93 9.96 -9.33
CA LEU A 79 -0.79 11.08 -10.26
C LEU A 79 0.69 11.36 -10.58
N VAL A 80 1.55 11.38 -9.56
CA VAL A 80 3.00 11.53 -9.77
C VAL A 80 3.57 10.30 -10.50
N THR A 81 3.15 9.10 -10.11
CA THR A 81 3.57 7.85 -10.76
C THR A 81 3.22 7.82 -12.26
N MET A 82 2.03 8.30 -12.63
CA MET A 82 1.56 8.43 -14.01
C MET A 82 2.47 9.31 -14.85
N VAL A 83 3.03 10.39 -14.29
CA VAL A 83 3.95 11.28 -15.02
C VAL A 83 5.36 10.68 -15.09
N LEU A 84 5.83 10.07 -14.00
CA LEU A 84 7.20 9.56 -13.90
C LEU A 84 7.43 8.30 -14.76
N LYS A 85 6.45 7.40 -14.88
CA LYS A 85 6.57 6.16 -15.67
C LYS A 85 6.96 6.41 -17.15
N PRO A 86 6.24 7.23 -17.94
CA PRO A 86 6.58 7.47 -19.34
C PRO A 86 7.79 8.36 -19.48
N PHE A 87 7.99 9.33 -18.56
CA PHE A 87 9.17 10.19 -18.55
C PHE A 87 10.45 9.36 -18.40
N PHE A 88 10.54 8.54 -17.34
CA PHE A 88 11.71 7.70 -17.14
C PHE A 88 11.79 6.57 -18.17
N GLY A 89 10.66 6.09 -18.70
CA GLY A 89 10.65 5.15 -19.83
C GLY A 89 11.34 5.73 -21.07
N ALA A 90 11.01 6.98 -21.44
CA ALA A 90 11.65 7.66 -22.57
C ALA A 90 13.14 7.95 -22.30
N VAL A 91 13.49 8.33 -21.08
CA VAL A 91 14.90 8.50 -20.65
C VAL A 91 15.66 7.17 -20.78
N ALA A 92 15.06 6.07 -20.38
CA ALA A 92 15.70 4.76 -20.45
C ALA A 92 15.91 4.27 -21.88
N ASP A 93 14.91 4.48 -22.74
CA ASP A 93 15.01 4.17 -24.17
C ASP A 93 16.06 5.08 -24.87
N TYR A 94 16.34 6.28 -24.34
CA TYR A 94 17.39 7.18 -24.85
C TYR A 94 18.81 6.81 -24.39
N PHE A 95 19.00 6.50 -23.10
CA PHE A 95 20.33 6.23 -22.53
C PHE A 95 20.80 4.78 -22.70
N ASP A 96 19.92 3.86 -23.12
CA ASP A 96 20.21 2.44 -23.40
C ASP A 96 20.96 1.71 -22.26
N ASN A 97 20.75 2.17 -21.02
CA ASN A 97 21.39 1.62 -19.83
C ASN A 97 20.37 1.40 -18.70
N LEU A 98 19.38 0.54 -19.01
CA LEU A 98 18.26 0.18 -18.12
C LEU A 98 18.71 -0.28 -16.73
N LYS A 99 19.83 -1.01 -16.67
CA LYS A 99 20.36 -1.56 -15.42
C LYS A 99 20.82 -0.46 -14.46
N MET A 100 21.52 0.56 -14.96
CA MET A 100 21.98 1.68 -14.16
C MET A 100 20.80 2.49 -13.62
N LEU A 101 19.81 2.77 -14.47
CA LEU A 101 18.59 3.47 -14.06
C LEU A 101 17.81 2.68 -13.00
N LEU A 102 17.63 1.37 -13.19
CA LEU A 102 16.98 0.49 -12.22
C LEU A 102 17.71 0.52 -10.87
N PHE A 103 19.05 0.46 -10.87
CA PHE A 103 19.87 0.55 -9.66
C PHE A 103 19.65 1.88 -8.92
N ILE A 104 19.64 3.00 -9.65
CA ILE A 104 19.38 4.33 -9.10
C ILE A 104 17.97 4.40 -8.49
N PHE A 105 16.95 3.97 -9.22
CA PHE A 105 15.56 4.04 -8.73
C PHE A 105 15.32 3.18 -7.50
N ILE A 106 15.88 1.97 -7.43
CA ILE A 106 15.80 1.12 -6.24
C ILE A 106 16.51 1.78 -5.05
N GLY A 107 17.69 2.37 -5.27
CA GLY A 107 18.42 3.10 -4.23
C GLY A 107 17.64 4.30 -3.67
N VAL A 108 17.06 5.12 -4.54
CA VAL A 108 16.24 6.27 -4.11
C VAL A 108 14.94 5.81 -3.44
N MET A 109 14.30 4.74 -3.95
CA MET A 109 13.12 4.14 -3.32
C MET A 109 13.42 3.65 -1.90
N MET A 110 14.58 3.02 -1.68
CA MET A 110 15.03 2.54 -0.37
C MET A 110 15.27 3.68 0.62
N VAL A 111 15.95 4.75 0.18
CA VAL A 111 16.21 5.92 1.02
C VAL A 111 14.90 6.63 1.37
N SER A 112 14.04 6.88 0.38
CA SER A 112 12.76 7.55 0.60
C SER A 112 11.79 6.76 1.48
N SER A 113 11.72 5.44 1.36
CA SER A 113 10.87 4.62 2.25
C SER A 113 11.35 4.67 3.69
N THR A 114 12.66 4.62 3.91
CA THR A 114 13.27 4.70 5.25
C THR A 114 13.04 6.07 5.89
N LEU A 115 13.17 7.15 5.10
CA LEU A 115 12.88 8.51 5.54
C LEU A 115 11.41 8.71 5.87
N THR A 116 10.50 8.08 5.12
CA THR A 116 9.05 8.14 5.38
C THR A 116 8.71 7.60 6.77
N VAL A 117 9.28 6.45 7.14
CA VAL A 117 9.07 5.81 8.46
C VAL A 117 9.80 6.56 9.59
N SER A 118 10.81 7.36 9.25
CA SER A 118 11.58 8.14 10.22
C SER A 118 10.96 9.51 10.53
N VAL A 119 9.84 9.88 9.91
CA VAL A 119 9.16 11.16 10.17
C VAL A 119 8.67 11.17 11.62
N PRO A 120 9.16 12.10 12.47
CA PRO A 120 8.79 12.13 13.88
C PRO A 120 7.34 12.59 14.05
N ARG A 121 6.67 12.06 15.08
CA ARG A 121 5.31 12.48 15.45
C ARG A 121 5.30 13.93 15.93
N LYS A 122 4.26 14.69 15.57
CA LYS A 122 3.98 15.99 16.19
C LYS A 122 3.49 15.75 17.63
N HIS A 123 4.38 15.88 18.61
CA HIS A 123 3.99 15.86 20.02
C HIS A 123 3.22 17.14 20.34
N ASN A 124 1.90 17.12 20.15
CA ASN A 124 1.03 18.15 20.70
C ASN A 124 0.93 17.93 22.21
N MET A 125 1.95 18.35 22.95
CA MET A 125 1.94 18.30 24.41
C MET A 125 0.82 19.21 24.92
N ILE A 126 -0.15 18.64 25.63
CA ILE A 126 -1.21 19.42 26.25
C ILE A 126 -0.68 19.91 27.60
N SER A 127 -0.72 21.22 27.80
CA SER A 127 -0.41 21.80 29.12
C SER A 127 -1.49 21.39 30.11
N SER A 128 -1.06 20.69 31.16
CA SER A 128 -1.90 20.11 32.20
C SER A 128 -1.35 20.44 33.59
N GLU A 129 -2.22 20.37 34.60
CA GLU A 129 -1.86 20.49 36.00
C GLU A 129 -2.35 19.26 36.75
N VAL A 130 -1.46 18.58 37.46
CA VAL A 130 -1.87 17.53 38.40
C VAL A 130 -2.08 18.18 39.77
N ARG A 131 -3.28 18.09 40.31
CA ARG A 131 -3.65 18.59 41.64
C ARG A 131 -3.88 17.41 42.57
N CYS A 132 -2.99 17.23 43.55
CA CYS A 132 -3.11 16.20 44.56
C CYS A 132 -3.70 16.81 45.84
N MET A 133 -4.82 16.28 46.31
CA MET A 133 -5.53 16.73 47.51
C MET A 133 -5.79 15.55 48.45
N ALA A 134 -6.22 15.83 49.68
CA ALA A 134 -6.63 14.80 50.63
C ALA A 134 -7.84 13.98 50.16
N THR A 135 -8.65 14.53 49.26
CA THR A 135 -9.83 13.87 48.68
C THR A 135 -9.52 13.03 47.43
N GLY A 136 -8.32 13.16 46.84
CA GLY A 136 -7.94 12.49 45.59
C GLY A 136 -6.97 13.31 44.74
N THR A 137 -6.39 12.68 43.71
CA THR A 137 -5.59 13.34 42.68
C THR A 137 -6.43 13.60 41.43
N TYR A 138 -6.34 14.82 40.90
CA TYR A 138 -7.07 15.27 39.72
C TYR A 138 -6.09 15.79 38.66
N LEU A 139 -6.35 15.46 37.40
CA LEU A 139 -5.69 16.06 36.24
C LEU A 139 -6.57 17.17 35.67
N TYR A 140 -6.03 18.38 35.59
CA TYR A 140 -6.67 19.54 35.00
C TYR A 140 -5.99 19.92 33.68
N PHE A 141 -6.74 19.99 32.59
CA PHE A 141 -6.22 20.48 31.32
C PHE A 141 -6.44 21.99 31.19
N LYS A 142 -5.39 22.76 30.87
CA LYS A 142 -5.48 24.22 30.79
C LYS A 142 -6.31 24.71 29.59
N SER A 143 -6.35 23.94 28.50
CA SER A 143 -7.14 24.26 27.32
C SER A 143 -8.61 23.90 27.51
N LYS A 144 -9.52 24.67 26.88
CA LYS A 144 -10.95 24.34 26.83
C LYS A 144 -11.17 23.34 25.68
N PRO A 145 -11.84 22.20 25.92
CA PRO A 145 -12.12 21.25 24.86
C PRO A 145 -13.25 21.72 23.94
N SER A 146 -13.32 21.18 22.72
CA SER A 146 -14.51 21.30 21.88
C SER A 146 -15.70 20.56 22.53
N GLN A 147 -16.87 21.19 22.58
CA GLN A 147 -18.04 20.67 23.31
C GLN A 147 -18.58 19.35 22.73
N ASP A 148 -18.52 19.17 21.40
CA ASP A 148 -19.05 17.97 20.72
C ASP A 148 -18.22 16.70 21.03
N CYS A 149 -16.91 16.83 21.16
CA CYS A 149 -15.97 15.71 21.36
C CYS A 149 -16.04 15.11 22.78
N MET A 150 -16.48 15.89 23.77
CA MET A 150 -16.51 15.45 25.16
C MET A 150 -17.69 14.54 25.52
N MET A 151 -18.70 14.38 24.65
CA MET A 151 -19.84 13.49 24.88
C MET A 151 -19.49 12.01 24.60
N ASP A 152 -18.65 11.74 23.60
CA ASP A 152 -18.24 10.38 23.23
C ASP A 152 -17.30 9.73 24.27
N ILE A 153 -16.48 10.54 24.95
CA ILE A 153 -15.52 10.08 25.97
C ILE A 153 -16.22 9.59 27.26
N VAL A 154 -17.50 9.91 27.47
CA VAL A 154 -18.24 9.58 28.70
C VAL A 154 -18.49 8.06 28.86
N THR A 155 -18.28 7.25 27.81
CA THR A 155 -18.73 5.85 27.77
C THR A 155 -17.62 4.78 27.72
N SER A 156 -16.33 5.14 27.75
CA SER A 156 -15.25 4.17 27.51
C SER A 156 -14.23 4.02 28.65
N LYS A 157 -13.40 2.98 28.49
CA LYS A 157 -12.33 2.45 29.36
C LYS A 157 -11.43 3.55 30.00
N PRO A 158 -10.70 3.26 31.10
CA PRO A 158 -9.77 4.22 31.70
C PRO A 158 -8.74 4.71 30.67
N LEU A 159 -8.76 6.01 30.37
CA LEU A 159 -7.86 6.65 29.40
C LEU A 159 -6.43 6.68 29.94
N GLN A 160 -5.45 6.39 29.09
CA GLN A 160 -4.05 6.41 29.45
C GLN A 160 -3.38 7.71 28.97
N CYS A 161 -2.70 8.42 29.88
CA CYS A 161 -1.85 9.56 29.55
C CYS A 161 -0.44 9.36 30.08
N ILE A 162 0.54 9.78 29.29
CA ILE A 162 1.96 9.90 29.67
C ILE A 162 2.22 11.37 29.97
N MET A 163 2.77 11.66 31.14
CA MET A 163 3.03 13.04 31.55
C MET A 163 4.46 13.24 32.05
N GLN A 164 4.99 14.43 31.76
CA GLN A 164 6.28 14.93 32.22
C GLN A 164 6.05 16.24 32.97
N CYS A 165 6.49 16.34 34.22
CA CYS A 165 6.22 17.50 35.07
C CYS A 165 7.52 18.18 35.50
N SER A 166 7.54 19.51 35.47
CA SER A 166 8.76 20.30 35.70
C SER A 166 8.75 21.05 37.03
N GLU A 167 7.60 21.55 37.50
CA GLU A 167 7.54 22.40 38.69
C GLU A 167 6.39 21.99 39.63
N CYS A 168 6.69 21.94 40.93
CA CYS A 168 5.75 21.65 42.00
C CYS A 168 5.58 22.93 42.82
N THR A 169 4.37 23.49 42.86
CA THR A 169 4.03 24.62 43.73
C THR A 169 3.23 24.12 44.92
N ALA A 170 3.80 24.25 46.11
CA ALA A 170 3.09 23.98 47.37
C ALA A 170 2.23 25.21 47.72
N PHE A 171 0.95 25.00 48.00
CA PHE A 171 0.13 26.02 48.63
C PHE A 171 0.26 25.86 50.15
N GLN A 172 1.04 26.76 50.75
CA GLN A 172 1.27 26.99 52.18
C GLN A 172 2.22 26.02 52.90
N ASP A 173 3.15 26.64 53.66
CA ASP A 173 4.12 26.00 54.55
C ASP A 173 3.42 25.15 55.61
N VAL A 174 3.63 23.83 55.58
CA VAL A 174 3.14 22.91 56.62
C VAL A 174 4.30 22.51 57.53
N PRO A 175 4.22 22.75 58.86
CA PRO A 175 5.24 22.31 59.79
C PRO A 175 5.18 20.79 59.99
N SER A 176 6.25 20.12 59.59
CA SER A 176 6.82 18.92 60.21
C SER A 176 5.85 17.86 60.76
N LEU A 177 5.28 16.99 59.91
CA LEU A 177 4.85 15.66 60.35
C LEU A 177 4.83 14.64 59.19
N LYS A 178 5.54 13.52 59.41
CA LYS A 178 5.63 12.27 58.61
C LYS A 178 5.67 12.41 57.07
N LYS A 179 6.92 12.50 56.58
CA LYS A 179 7.33 12.51 55.16
C LYS A 179 6.79 11.33 54.36
N ASP A 180 5.68 11.54 53.66
CA ASP A 180 5.18 10.60 52.66
C ASP A 180 6.09 10.58 51.40
N TYR A 181 5.94 9.58 50.54
CA TYR A 181 6.84 9.36 49.39
C TYR A 181 6.71 10.46 48.31
N THR A 182 5.51 11.01 48.11
CA THR A 182 5.16 12.06 47.13
C THR A 182 5.74 13.43 47.51
N GLU A 183 5.74 13.78 48.80
CA GLU A 183 6.33 15.02 49.32
C GLU A 183 7.86 15.01 49.17
N ARG A 184 8.52 13.85 49.32
CA ARG A 184 9.95 13.69 49.06
C ARG A 184 10.32 13.90 47.60
N MET A 185 9.44 13.57 46.65
CA MET A 185 9.69 13.74 45.21
C MET A 185 9.61 15.20 44.76
N CYS A 186 8.63 15.95 45.27
CA CYS A 186 8.51 17.40 45.05
C CYS A 186 9.76 18.13 45.62
N MET A 187 10.22 17.76 46.83
CA MET A 187 11.42 18.35 47.46
C MET A 187 12.75 17.96 46.78
N LYS A 188 12.86 16.77 46.18
CA LYS A 188 14.10 16.32 45.51
C LYS A 188 14.20 16.71 44.02
N LYS A 189 13.24 17.43 43.44
CA LYS A 189 13.18 17.76 41.99
C LYS A 189 13.31 16.53 41.07
N ILE A 190 12.84 15.35 41.49
CA ILE A 190 13.04 14.08 40.75
C ILE A 190 12.07 13.90 39.57
N LEU A 191 10.95 14.64 39.52
CA LEU A 191 9.98 14.53 38.40
C LEU A 191 10.52 15.02 37.04
N HIS A 192 11.70 15.63 37.01
CA HIS A 192 12.30 16.18 35.80
C HIS A 192 12.64 15.15 34.70
N ARG A 193 12.56 13.83 34.98
CA ARG A 193 12.99 12.77 34.06
C ARG A 193 12.09 11.54 33.95
N VAL A 194 10.93 11.50 34.60
CA VAL A 194 10.17 10.24 34.73
C VAL A 194 8.82 10.33 34.03
N GLN A 195 8.60 9.43 33.07
CA GLN A 195 7.32 9.28 32.37
C GLN A 195 6.32 8.63 33.34
N THR A 196 5.23 9.33 33.63
CA THR A 196 4.19 8.81 34.52
C THR A 196 2.99 8.37 33.70
N ILE A 197 2.57 7.11 33.86
CA ILE A 197 1.36 6.57 33.24
C ILE A 197 0.19 6.80 34.17
N VAL A 198 -0.83 7.50 33.67
CA VAL A 198 -2.00 7.88 34.46
C VAL A 198 -3.27 7.34 33.82
N HIS A 199 -4.08 6.64 34.61
CA HIS A 199 -5.42 6.19 34.22
C HIS A 199 -6.47 7.21 34.70
N LEU A 200 -7.20 7.78 33.74
CA LEU A 200 -8.16 8.85 33.99
C LEU A 200 -9.61 8.35 33.93
N ARG A 201 -10.44 8.88 34.84
CA ARG A 201 -11.91 8.78 34.76
C ARG A 201 -12.53 10.17 34.82
N LYS A 202 -13.40 10.47 33.85
CA LYS A 202 -14.11 11.74 33.76
C LYS A 202 -15.07 11.91 34.94
N GLU A 203 -15.07 13.09 35.54
CA GLU A 203 -16.01 13.47 36.59
C GLU A 203 -17.23 14.18 35.98
N SER A 204 -18.43 13.86 36.45
CA SER A 204 -19.70 14.13 35.75
C SER A 204 -20.04 15.61 35.54
N ASN A 205 -19.42 16.54 36.28
CA ASN A 205 -19.79 17.96 36.28
C ASN A 205 -18.76 18.91 35.63
N SER A 206 -17.62 18.43 35.10
CA SER A 206 -16.63 19.33 34.50
C SER A 206 -15.97 18.77 33.23
N THR A 207 -15.67 19.65 32.28
CA THR A 207 -15.06 19.31 31.00
C THR A 207 -13.53 19.42 31.00
N GLN A 208 -12.91 19.80 32.13
CA GLN A 208 -11.46 20.02 32.21
C GLN A 208 -10.79 19.23 33.33
N LEU A 209 -11.57 18.57 34.19
CA LEU A 209 -11.09 17.81 35.34
C LEU A 209 -11.30 16.31 35.13
N PHE A 210 -10.24 15.54 35.36
CA PHE A 210 -10.31 14.08 35.37
C PHE A 210 -9.77 13.55 36.69
N SER A 211 -10.47 12.59 37.27
CA SER A 211 -9.99 11.86 38.44
C SER A 211 -8.90 10.87 38.02
N VAL A 212 -7.78 10.86 38.75
CA VAL A 212 -6.68 9.91 38.54
C VAL A 212 -6.93 8.67 39.37
N GLN A 213 -7.16 7.52 38.71
CA GLN A 213 -7.40 6.25 39.39
C GLN A 213 -6.12 5.56 39.85
N ASN A 214 -5.15 5.48 38.94
CA ASN A 214 -3.86 4.85 39.18
C ASN A 214 -2.77 5.69 38.52
N MET A 215 -1.66 5.83 39.23
CA MET A 215 -0.46 6.50 38.77
C MET A 215 0.71 5.52 38.87
N LYS A 216 1.34 5.19 37.75
CA LYS A 216 2.52 4.32 37.69
C LYS A 216 3.76 5.13 37.35
N LEU A 217 4.81 4.94 38.14
CA LEU A 217 6.11 5.57 37.98
C LEU A 217 7.18 4.48 37.98
N ASP A 218 7.90 4.27 36.87
CA ASP A 218 8.88 3.17 36.70
C ASP A 218 8.33 1.81 37.22
N ASP A 219 7.13 1.44 36.76
CA ASP A 219 6.38 0.22 37.16
C ASP A 219 5.97 0.10 38.62
N LYS A 220 6.15 1.15 39.44
CA LYS A 220 5.64 1.20 40.81
C LYS A 220 4.32 1.98 40.88
N ASN A 221 3.32 1.38 41.51
CA ASN A 221 2.06 2.06 41.82
C ASN A 221 2.31 3.13 42.89
N MET A 222 1.90 4.35 42.61
CA MET A 222 1.96 5.48 43.54
C MET A 222 0.62 5.66 44.24
N ASN A 223 0.68 6.07 45.51
CA ASN A 223 -0.51 6.52 46.22
C ASN A 223 -1.00 7.84 45.61
N THR A 224 -2.30 7.91 45.31
CA THR A 224 -2.96 9.05 44.66
C THR A 224 -3.52 10.08 45.66
N LEU A 225 -3.14 10.00 46.93
CA LEU A 225 -3.60 10.89 48.00
C LEU A 225 -2.42 11.68 48.56
N CYS A 226 -2.62 12.97 48.83
CA CYS A 226 -1.62 13.83 49.46
C CYS A 226 -2.19 14.47 50.72
N PHE A 227 -1.35 14.55 51.77
CA PHE A 227 -1.69 15.24 53.02
C PHE A 227 -1.69 16.77 52.87
N VAL A 228 -0.87 17.30 51.94
CA VAL A 228 -0.82 18.71 51.58
C VAL A 228 -1.28 18.88 50.14
N ASN A 229 -1.97 19.99 49.85
CA ASN A 229 -2.42 20.32 48.50
C ASN A 229 -1.21 20.67 47.62
N LEU A 230 -0.89 19.78 46.67
CA LEU A 230 0.24 19.92 45.76
C LEU A 230 -0.27 20.13 44.34
N THR A 231 0.32 21.09 43.62
CA THR A 231 0.05 21.29 42.19
C THR A 231 1.34 21.08 41.39
N PHE A 232 1.27 20.22 40.37
CA PHE A 232 2.37 19.98 39.44
C PHE A 232 1.99 20.52 38.06
N THR A 233 2.85 21.34 37.47
CA THR A 233 2.73 21.71 36.06
C THR A 233 3.33 20.61 35.19
N CYS A 234 2.51 20.06 34.29
CA CYS A 234 2.84 18.89 33.51
C CYS A 234 2.51 19.09 32.03
N SER A 235 3.38 18.60 31.16
CA SER A 235 3.08 18.37 29.76
C SER A 235 2.58 16.94 29.61
N SER A 236 1.35 16.79 29.13
CA SER A 236 0.69 15.49 28.98
C SER A 236 0.50 15.12 27.52
N THR A 237 0.79 13.87 27.19
CA THR A 237 0.45 13.22 25.92
C THR A 237 -0.55 12.12 26.24
N CYS A 238 -1.75 12.24 25.72
CA CYS A 238 -2.85 11.32 26.01
C CYS A 238 -3.21 10.49 24.78
N GLU A 239 -4.07 9.50 24.99
CA GLU A 239 -4.67 8.72 23.91
C GLU A 239 -5.31 9.64 22.83
N PRO A 240 -5.26 9.28 21.53
CA PRO A 240 -5.57 10.18 20.42
C PRO A 240 -6.93 10.88 20.52
N VAL A 241 -7.94 10.15 21.00
CA VAL A 241 -9.31 10.64 21.19
C VAL A 241 -9.36 11.85 22.13
N LEU A 242 -8.64 11.81 23.25
CA LEU A 242 -8.60 12.92 24.20
C LEU A 242 -7.76 14.08 23.65
N GLN A 243 -6.71 13.76 22.89
CA GLN A 243 -5.80 14.75 22.32
C GLN A 243 -6.47 15.60 21.24
N GLU A 244 -7.36 15.00 20.44
CA GLU A 244 -8.20 15.69 19.45
C GLU A 244 -9.17 16.69 20.11
N CYS A 245 -9.77 16.34 21.25
CA CYS A 245 -10.73 17.23 21.93
C CYS A 245 -10.09 18.52 22.47
N TYR A 246 -8.88 18.45 23.02
CA TYR A 246 -8.21 19.58 23.70
C TYR A 246 -7.36 20.46 22.78
N THR A 247 -7.05 19.97 21.58
CA THR A 247 -6.31 20.72 20.56
C THR A 247 -7.24 21.44 19.60
N GLY A 248 -8.50 21.68 20.00
CA GLY A 248 -9.68 22.16 19.24
C GLY A 248 -9.60 23.47 18.44
N LYS A 249 -8.41 23.90 18.04
CA LYS A 249 -8.15 24.53 16.75
C LYS A 249 -6.85 23.92 16.23
N GLN A 250 -6.93 22.81 15.51
CA GLN A 250 -5.78 22.37 14.73
C GLN A 250 -5.43 23.52 13.78
N GLU A 251 -4.22 24.08 13.92
CA GLU A 251 -3.60 24.69 12.74
C GLU A 251 -3.74 23.70 11.59
N PRO A 252 -4.07 24.14 10.36
CA PRO A 252 -4.27 23.23 9.26
C PRO A 252 -3.09 22.26 9.19
N GLU A 253 -3.36 20.96 9.03
CA GLU A 253 -2.32 19.91 9.08
C GLU A 253 -1.15 20.22 8.12
N TYR A 254 -1.47 20.90 7.02
CA TYR A 254 -0.57 21.45 6.00
C TYR A 254 0.40 22.53 6.50
N SER A 255 0.22 23.08 7.70
CA SER A 255 1.17 24.01 8.33
C SER A 255 2.33 23.30 9.02
N SER A 256 2.24 21.98 9.20
CA SER A 256 3.30 21.20 9.85
C SER A 256 4.35 20.70 8.84
N ASP A 257 5.63 20.79 9.20
CA ASP A 257 6.72 20.24 8.39
C ASP A 257 6.61 18.72 8.25
N GLN A 258 6.09 18.04 9.27
CA GLN A 258 5.88 16.59 9.27
C GLN A 258 4.96 16.13 8.15
N PHE A 259 3.89 16.90 7.88
CA PHE A 259 2.97 16.62 6.78
C PHE A 259 3.69 16.64 5.42
N TRP A 260 4.45 17.70 5.15
CA TRP A 260 5.16 17.84 3.88
C TRP A 260 6.29 16.83 3.71
N LEU A 261 7.05 16.55 4.76
CA LEU A 261 8.08 15.50 4.74
C LEU A 261 7.48 14.13 4.45
N PHE A 262 6.38 13.78 5.13
CA PHE A 262 5.67 12.53 4.87
C PHE A 262 5.14 12.48 3.42
N LEU A 263 4.47 13.54 2.95
CA LEU A 263 3.96 13.62 1.59
C LEU A 263 5.08 13.41 0.56
N ILE A 264 6.21 14.13 0.69
CA ILE A 264 7.32 14.07 -0.26
C ILE A 264 7.97 12.68 -0.26
N PHE A 265 8.35 12.16 0.91
CA PHE A 265 9.05 10.88 1.00
C PHE A 265 8.16 9.70 0.62
N ALA A 266 6.91 9.68 1.08
CA ALA A 266 5.98 8.62 0.74
C ALA A 266 5.65 8.65 -0.76
N THR A 267 5.41 9.84 -1.33
CA THR A 267 5.14 9.99 -2.77
C THR A 267 6.34 9.57 -3.61
N MET A 268 7.56 9.98 -3.23
CA MET A 268 8.77 9.59 -3.93
C MET A 268 9.00 8.07 -3.89
N SER A 269 8.78 7.45 -2.72
CA SER A 269 8.96 6.01 -2.55
C SER A 269 7.97 5.19 -3.39
N VAL A 270 6.67 5.49 -3.29
CA VAL A 270 5.62 4.77 -4.02
C VAL A 270 5.74 5.00 -5.53
N SER A 271 6.00 6.25 -5.96
CA SER A 271 6.08 6.57 -7.38
C SER A 271 7.29 5.92 -8.05
N LEU A 272 8.44 5.90 -7.37
CA LEU A 272 9.63 5.19 -7.89
C LEU A 272 9.44 3.68 -7.86
N GLY A 273 8.73 3.11 -6.88
CA GLY A 273 8.32 1.70 -6.91
C GLY A 273 7.48 1.37 -8.14
N GLY A 274 6.56 2.28 -8.51
CA GLY A 274 5.82 2.20 -9.76
C GLY A 274 6.72 2.23 -11.00
N VAL A 275 7.69 3.13 -11.08
CA VAL A 275 8.67 3.18 -12.19
C VAL A 275 9.50 1.89 -12.26
N VAL A 276 10.01 1.42 -11.12
CA VAL A 276 10.77 0.17 -11.00
C VAL A 276 9.95 -0.99 -11.57
N SER A 277 8.66 -1.10 -11.24
CA SER A 277 7.80 -2.18 -11.76
C SER A 277 7.76 -2.25 -13.30
N SER A 278 7.62 -1.10 -13.98
CA SER A 278 7.58 -1.04 -15.45
C SER A 278 8.94 -1.40 -16.08
N PHE A 279 10.03 -1.03 -15.43
CA PHE A 279 11.39 -1.38 -15.86
C PHE A 279 11.66 -2.87 -15.66
N SER A 280 11.27 -3.44 -14.51
CA SER A 280 11.36 -4.87 -14.23
C SER A 280 10.61 -5.68 -15.29
N ASP A 281 9.42 -5.23 -15.68
CA ASP A 281 8.61 -5.86 -16.72
C ASP A 281 9.28 -5.80 -18.09
N ALA A 282 9.80 -4.64 -18.50
CA ALA A 282 10.55 -4.51 -19.76
C ALA A 282 11.81 -5.40 -19.78
N ILE A 283 12.59 -5.42 -18.70
CA ILE A 283 13.79 -6.27 -18.58
C ILE A 283 13.41 -7.76 -18.63
N CYS A 284 12.31 -8.14 -17.98
CA CYS A 284 11.82 -9.51 -18.00
C CYS A 284 11.49 -9.96 -19.43
N PHE A 285 10.81 -9.13 -20.23
CA PHE A 285 10.52 -9.47 -21.61
C PHE A 285 11.78 -9.55 -22.49
N ASN A 286 12.75 -8.63 -22.30
CA ASN A 286 14.03 -8.66 -23.01
C ASN A 286 14.83 -9.95 -22.71
N GLU A 287 14.80 -10.45 -21.46
CA GLU A 287 15.41 -11.74 -21.13
C GLU A 287 14.63 -12.93 -21.71
N LEU A 288 13.29 -12.88 -21.71
CA LEU A 288 12.43 -13.97 -22.22
C LEU A 288 12.47 -14.11 -23.74
N ARG A 289 12.60 -13.01 -24.49
CA ARG A 289 12.56 -12.96 -25.97
C ARG A 289 11.34 -13.71 -26.53
N GLU A 290 11.59 -14.77 -27.31
CA GLU A 290 10.58 -15.64 -27.91
C GLU A 290 9.70 -16.36 -26.87
N ASN A 291 10.19 -16.52 -25.64
CA ASN A 291 9.46 -17.14 -24.53
C ASN A 291 8.60 -16.14 -23.74
N GLY A 292 8.14 -15.04 -24.35
CA GLY A 292 7.30 -14.02 -23.69
C GLY A 292 6.04 -14.57 -23.01
N HIS A 293 5.50 -15.70 -23.49
CA HIS A 293 4.38 -16.39 -22.85
C HIS A 293 4.67 -16.89 -21.41
N LEU A 294 5.96 -16.98 -21.02
CA LEU A 294 6.37 -17.37 -19.66
C LEU A 294 6.45 -16.17 -18.68
N TYR A 295 6.06 -14.96 -19.10
CA TYR A 295 6.09 -13.76 -18.27
C TYR A 295 5.40 -13.95 -16.91
N GLY A 296 4.18 -14.48 -16.91
CA GLY A 296 3.41 -14.71 -15.67
C GLY A 296 4.14 -15.62 -14.67
N ARG A 297 4.94 -16.58 -15.18
CA ARG A 297 5.76 -17.47 -14.33
C ARG A 297 6.95 -16.78 -13.67
N GLN A 298 7.38 -15.64 -14.21
CA GLN A 298 8.40 -14.80 -13.57
C GLN A 298 7.74 -13.85 -12.56
N ARG A 299 6.65 -13.19 -12.98
CA ARG A 299 5.95 -12.20 -12.16
C ARG A 299 5.33 -12.76 -10.88
N LEU A 300 4.90 -14.03 -10.88
CA LEU A 300 4.32 -14.69 -9.69
C LEU A 300 5.24 -14.69 -8.47
N TRP A 301 6.56 -14.63 -8.68
CA TRP A 301 7.51 -14.57 -7.56
C TRP A 301 7.37 -13.29 -6.75
N GLY A 302 6.91 -12.20 -7.38
CA GLY A 302 6.58 -10.96 -6.67
C GLY A 302 5.39 -11.11 -5.73
N THR A 303 4.33 -11.81 -6.15
CA THR A 303 3.17 -12.11 -5.30
C THR A 303 3.56 -13.00 -4.11
N ILE A 304 4.44 -13.98 -4.32
CA ILE A 304 4.97 -14.81 -3.22
C ILE A 304 5.71 -13.93 -2.21
N GLY A 305 6.56 -13.01 -2.69
CA GLY A 305 7.26 -12.04 -1.83
C GLY A 305 6.29 -11.18 -1.03
N TRP A 306 5.28 -10.60 -1.69
CA TRP A 306 4.29 -9.74 -1.03
C TRP A 306 3.47 -10.49 0.03
N GLY A 307 2.93 -11.66 -0.33
CA GLY A 307 2.09 -12.47 0.55
C GLY A 307 2.81 -13.04 1.77
N LEU A 308 4.13 -13.26 1.70
CA LEU A 308 4.94 -13.70 2.84
C LEU A 308 5.38 -12.54 3.73
N PHE A 309 5.88 -11.45 3.13
CA PHE A 309 6.53 -10.38 3.90
C PHE A 309 5.57 -9.33 4.45
N SER A 310 4.39 -9.13 3.87
CA SER A 310 3.39 -8.22 4.44
C SER A 310 2.92 -8.66 5.84
N PRO A 311 2.49 -9.92 6.07
CA PRO A 311 2.14 -10.39 7.41
C PRO A 311 3.34 -10.43 8.35
N LEU A 312 4.51 -10.84 7.85
CA LEU A 312 5.74 -10.89 8.65
C LEU A 312 6.14 -9.50 9.17
N ALA A 313 6.10 -8.47 8.31
CA ALA A 313 6.38 -7.10 8.71
C ALA A 313 5.35 -6.59 9.75
N GLY A 314 4.07 -6.93 9.58
CA GLY A 314 3.03 -6.61 10.57
C GLY A 314 3.32 -7.22 11.94
N TYR A 315 3.64 -8.52 11.98
CA TYR A 315 4.01 -9.21 13.21
C TYR A 315 5.26 -8.63 13.88
N LEU A 316 6.30 -8.31 13.09
CA LEU A 316 7.53 -7.70 13.61
C LEU A 316 7.27 -6.30 14.18
N ASN A 317 6.42 -5.51 13.52
CA ASN A 317 6.07 -4.18 13.98
C ASN A 317 5.32 -4.25 15.33
N GLU A 318 4.42 -5.20 15.50
CA GLU A 318 3.72 -5.44 16.78
C GLU A 318 4.69 -5.81 17.92
N LEU A 319 5.68 -6.69 17.66
CA LEU A 319 6.65 -7.12 18.67
C LEU A 319 7.54 -5.99 19.20
N VAL A 320 7.93 -5.06 18.33
CA VAL A 320 8.91 -4.00 18.66
C VAL A 320 8.25 -2.77 19.28
N SER A 321 6.91 -2.69 19.27
CA SER A 321 6.13 -1.55 19.75
C SER A 321 6.20 -1.30 21.27
N GLY A 322 6.79 -2.21 22.06
CA GLY A 322 6.69 -2.23 23.52
C GLY A 322 7.31 -1.07 24.31
N ASP A 323 8.38 -0.41 23.84
CA ASP A 323 9.15 0.54 24.69
C ASP A 323 9.43 1.92 24.07
N SER A 324 9.18 2.11 22.78
CA SER A 324 9.32 3.42 22.14
C SER A 324 8.67 3.41 20.77
N PHE A 325 7.64 4.23 20.61
CA PHE A 325 6.77 4.31 19.44
C PHE A 325 7.51 4.52 18.11
N LEU A 326 8.64 5.25 18.12
CA LEU A 326 9.47 5.45 16.92
C LEU A 326 10.05 4.12 16.37
N LYS A 327 10.11 3.05 17.19
CA LYS A 327 10.64 1.75 16.79
C LYS A 327 9.59 0.82 16.17
N ALA A 328 8.29 1.12 16.31
CA ALA A 328 7.21 0.22 15.90
C ALA A 328 7.24 -0.10 14.40
N TYR A 329 7.57 0.86 13.53
CA TYR A 329 7.61 0.67 12.07
C TYR A 329 9.02 0.51 11.50
N GLN A 330 10.04 0.77 12.33
CA GLN A 330 11.44 0.63 11.94
C GLN A 330 11.84 -0.83 11.72
N ALA A 331 11.18 -1.78 12.37
CA ALA A 331 11.43 -3.21 12.17
C ALA A 331 11.10 -3.64 10.73
N GLY A 332 9.90 -3.32 10.23
CA GLY A 332 9.51 -3.53 8.84
C GLY A 332 10.43 -2.79 7.85
N ALA A 333 10.78 -1.54 8.14
CA ALA A 333 11.71 -0.76 7.32
C ALA A 333 13.12 -1.37 7.26
N LEU A 334 13.62 -1.93 8.37
CA LEU A 334 14.91 -2.62 8.39
C LEU A 334 14.90 -3.87 7.50
N VAL A 335 13.84 -4.67 7.59
CA VAL A 335 13.65 -5.83 6.71
C VAL A 335 13.59 -5.39 5.24
N GLN A 336 12.86 -4.30 4.94
CA GLN A 336 12.82 -3.73 3.59
C GLN A 336 14.23 -3.39 3.09
N VAL A 337 15.04 -2.67 3.89
CA VAL A 337 16.41 -2.28 3.51
C VAL A 337 17.26 -3.51 3.21
N ILE A 338 17.21 -4.54 4.06
CA ILE A 338 17.94 -5.79 3.84
C ILE A 338 17.54 -6.43 2.50
N LEU A 339 16.24 -6.53 2.23
CA LEU A 339 15.72 -7.12 0.99
C LEU A 339 16.13 -6.32 -0.25
N LEU A 340 16.10 -4.98 -0.19
CA LEU A 340 16.52 -4.13 -1.32
C LEU A 340 18.03 -4.16 -1.56
N ILE A 341 18.85 -4.32 -0.52
CA ILE A 341 20.30 -4.53 -0.69
C ILE A 341 20.56 -5.84 -1.43
N TYR A 342 19.87 -6.91 -1.07
CA TYR A 342 19.93 -8.18 -1.81
C TYR A 342 19.47 -7.99 -3.25
N ASP A 343 18.37 -7.27 -3.47
CA ASP A 343 17.87 -6.98 -4.82
C ASP A 343 18.88 -6.22 -5.68
N LEU A 344 19.52 -5.18 -5.14
CA LEU A 344 20.58 -4.43 -5.84
C LEU A 344 21.75 -5.33 -6.26
N CYS A 345 22.11 -6.32 -5.44
CA CYS A 345 23.11 -7.33 -5.77
C CYS A 345 22.66 -8.26 -6.91
N ILE A 346 21.36 -8.58 -6.99
CA ILE A 346 20.77 -9.38 -8.07
C ILE A 346 20.64 -8.57 -9.36
N VAL A 347 20.24 -7.30 -9.28
CA VAL A 347 20.17 -6.36 -10.41
C VAL A 347 21.53 -6.25 -11.09
N ASN A 348 22.61 -6.23 -10.32
CA ASN A 348 23.96 -6.27 -10.86
C ASN A 348 24.29 -7.53 -11.70
N ARG A 349 23.51 -8.60 -11.59
CA ARG A 349 23.67 -9.85 -12.34
C ARG A 349 22.60 -10.04 -13.43
N LEU A 350 21.66 -9.11 -13.61
CA LEU A 350 20.67 -9.17 -14.69
C LEU A 350 21.35 -8.97 -16.05
N LYS A 351 20.88 -9.70 -17.05
CA LYS A 351 21.41 -9.62 -18.42
C LYS A 351 20.56 -8.64 -19.22
N THR A 352 20.88 -7.36 -19.12
CA THR A 352 20.29 -6.34 -20.01
C THR A 352 21.10 -6.30 -21.31
N LYS A 353 20.48 -6.67 -22.43
CA LYS A 353 21.02 -6.29 -23.74
C LYS A 353 20.47 -4.93 -24.10
N ASN A 354 21.37 -4.09 -24.61
CA ASN A 354 21.08 -2.82 -25.25
C ASN A 354 19.91 -2.97 -26.25
N LEU A 355 18.88 -2.16 -26.05
CA LEU A 355 17.74 -2.06 -26.94
C LEU A 355 18.25 -1.34 -28.20
N LYS A 356 18.08 -1.93 -29.38
CA LYS A 356 18.46 -1.24 -30.62
C LYS A 356 17.62 0.05 -30.72
N CYS A 357 18.27 1.21 -30.74
CA CYS A 357 17.60 2.49 -30.93
C CYS A 357 16.81 2.52 -32.24
N SER A 358 15.53 2.91 -32.18
CA SER A 358 14.86 3.46 -33.36
C SER A 358 15.48 4.82 -33.68
N GLN A 359 15.75 5.08 -34.97
CA GLN A 359 16.29 6.36 -35.43
C GLN A 359 15.28 7.52 -35.29
N ASN A 360 14.00 7.25 -35.00
CA ASN A 360 12.95 8.26 -34.79
C ASN A 360 11.98 7.85 -33.66
N ILE A 361 12.48 7.71 -32.42
CA ILE A 361 11.71 7.29 -31.23
C ILE A 361 10.37 8.04 -31.09
N TYR A 362 10.36 9.37 -31.24
CA TYR A 362 9.15 10.17 -31.09
C TYR A 362 8.07 9.85 -32.15
N LYS A 363 8.45 9.66 -33.42
CA LYS A 363 7.50 9.39 -34.50
C LYS A 363 6.92 7.98 -34.39
N ASP A 364 7.76 7.02 -34.04
CA ASP A 364 7.36 5.62 -33.80
C ASP A 364 6.47 5.51 -32.58
N PHE A 365 6.77 6.26 -31.51
CA PHE A 365 5.95 6.36 -30.32
C PHE A 365 4.55 6.93 -30.62
N VAL A 366 4.47 8.10 -31.27
CA VAL A 366 3.18 8.74 -31.62
C VAL A 366 2.37 7.81 -32.52
N LYS A 367 3.02 7.12 -33.45
CA LYS A 367 2.36 6.14 -34.33
C LYS A 367 1.73 4.98 -33.55
N VAL A 368 2.38 4.47 -32.51
CA VAL A 368 1.84 3.39 -31.65
C VAL A 368 0.71 3.92 -30.77
N PHE A 369 0.89 5.10 -30.18
CA PHE A 369 -0.10 5.72 -29.29
C PHE A 369 -1.41 6.04 -30.00
N CYS A 370 -1.33 6.62 -31.20
CA CYS A 370 -2.50 6.98 -32.00
C CYS A 370 -3.19 5.77 -32.66
N GLN A 371 -2.73 4.54 -32.41
CA GLN A 371 -3.48 3.36 -32.84
C GLN A 371 -4.75 3.26 -32.02
N PHE A 372 -5.89 3.25 -32.70
CA PHE A 372 -7.21 3.10 -32.09
C PHE A 372 -7.30 1.91 -31.13
N LYS A 373 -6.63 0.80 -31.46
CA LYS A 373 -6.51 -0.41 -30.61
C LYS A 373 -5.79 -0.14 -29.28
N MET A 374 -4.72 0.66 -29.29
CA MET A 374 -3.97 1.03 -28.09
C MET A 374 -4.79 1.98 -27.20
N MET A 375 -5.41 3.00 -27.79
CA MET A 375 -6.24 3.96 -27.05
C MET A 375 -7.39 3.28 -26.30
N ALA A 376 -8.07 2.35 -26.93
CA ALA A 376 -9.17 1.64 -26.29
C ALA A 376 -8.72 0.66 -25.21
N PHE A 377 -7.56 0.03 -25.41
CA PHE A 377 -6.94 -0.79 -24.37
C PHE A 377 -6.59 0.07 -23.15
N MET A 378 -5.95 1.23 -23.38
CA MET A 378 -5.60 2.22 -22.34
C MET A 378 -6.84 2.71 -21.58
N LEU A 379 -7.94 3.01 -22.27
CA LEU A 379 -9.19 3.44 -21.63
C LEU A 379 -9.75 2.34 -20.72
N SER A 380 -9.70 1.08 -21.16
CA SER A 380 -10.13 -0.05 -20.34
C SER A 380 -9.23 -0.24 -19.11
N VAL A 381 -7.92 -0.13 -19.30
CA VAL A 381 -6.92 -0.20 -18.22
C VAL A 381 -7.14 0.92 -17.19
N LEU A 382 -7.52 2.13 -17.63
CA LEU A 382 -7.86 3.24 -16.74
C LEU A 382 -9.07 2.90 -15.87
N VAL A 383 -10.16 2.37 -16.44
CA VAL A 383 -11.34 2.00 -15.64
C VAL A 383 -11.02 0.86 -14.68
N ILE A 384 -10.21 -0.12 -15.09
CA ILE A 384 -9.73 -1.20 -14.22
C ILE A 384 -8.84 -0.64 -13.10
N GLY A 385 -8.01 0.36 -13.38
CA GLY A 385 -7.24 1.09 -12.39
C GLY A 385 -8.14 1.72 -11.32
N ALA A 386 -9.22 2.39 -11.73
CA ALA A 386 -10.17 2.98 -10.79
C ALA A 386 -10.81 1.92 -9.88
N PHE A 387 -11.22 0.78 -10.43
CA PHE A 387 -11.75 -0.34 -9.64
C PHE A 387 -10.71 -0.98 -8.72
N THR A 388 -9.46 -1.09 -9.16
CA THR A 388 -8.38 -1.64 -8.34
C THR A 388 -8.08 -0.73 -7.15
N ALA A 389 -8.10 0.58 -7.35
CA ALA A 389 -8.00 1.56 -6.27
C ALA A 389 -9.10 1.39 -5.21
N LEU A 390 -10.37 1.30 -5.62
CA LEU A 390 -11.48 1.06 -4.68
C LEU A 390 -11.24 -0.18 -3.81
N MET A 391 -10.69 -1.25 -4.37
CA MET A 391 -10.37 -2.44 -3.59
C MET A 391 -9.18 -2.24 -2.66
N TRP A 392 -8.07 -1.71 -3.15
CA TRP A 392 -6.85 -1.58 -2.36
C TRP A 392 -6.99 -0.57 -1.21
N THR A 393 -7.80 0.49 -1.40
CA THR A 393 -7.94 1.54 -0.38
C THR A 393 -9.20 1.42 0.45
N LEU A 394 -10.35 1.03 -0.10
CA LEU A 394 -11.63 1.11 0.63
C LEU A 394 -12.13 -0.23 1.17
N LEU A 395 -11.70 -1.37 0.62
CA LEU A 395 -12.19 -2.69 1.06
C LEU A 395 -11.91 -2.95 2.54
N PHE A 396 -10.70 -2.65 3.01
CA PHE A 396 -10.34 -2.88 4.41
C PHE A 396 -11.14 -1.99 5.36
N TRP A 397 -11.46 -0.77 4.96
CA TRP A 397 -12.31 0.13 5.74
C TRP A 397 -13.72 -0.42 5.85
N HIS A 398 -14.32 -0.86 4.73
CA HIS A 398 -15.64 -1.48 4.73
C HIS A 398 -15.71 -2.75 5.58
N LEU A 399 -14.65 -3.57 5.57
CA LEU A 399 -14.59 -4.74 6.44
C LEU A 399 -14.48 -4.37 7.92
N MET A 400 -13.73 -3.32 8.26
CA MET A 400 -13.66 -2.82 9.65
C MET A 400 -15.01 -2.27 10.11
N ASP A 401 -15.74 -1.55 9.25
CA ASP A 401 -17.09 -1.05 9.55
C ASP A 401 -18.09 -2.20 9.82
N LEU A 402 -17.89 -3.36 9.20
CA LEU A 402 -18.67 -4.59 9.44
C LEU A 402 -18.20 -5.39 10.68
N GLY A 403 -17.19 -4.89 11.43
CA GLY A 403 -16.64 -5.56 12.61
C GLY A 403 -15.54 -6.58 12.31
N GLY A 404 -14.87 -6.47 11.15
CA GLY A 404 -13.72 -7.30 10.78
C GLY A 404 -12.52 -7.07 11.70
N THR A 405 -11.83 -8.15 12.09
CA THR A 405 -10.62 -8.09 12.92
C THR A 405 -9.37 -7.87 12.07
N SER A 406 -8.28 -7.36 12.67
CA SER A 406 -7.00 -7.20 11.97
C SER A 406 -6.47 -8.53 11.38
N GLY A 407 -6.73 -9.65 12.07
CA GLY A 407 -6.38 -10.98 11.58
C GLY A 407 -7.14 -11.38 10.29
N LEU A 408 -8.40 -10.97 10.15
CA LEU A 408 -9.17 -11.19 8.93
C LEU A 408 -8.60 -10.39 7.75
N LEU A 409 -8.19 -9.13 7.98
CA LEU A 409 -7.57 -8.30 6.93
C LEU A 409 -6.25 -8.93 6.43
N GLY A 410 -5.45 -9.47 7.35
CA GLY A 410 -4.24 -10.23 6.99
C GLY A 410 -4.54 -11.50 6.18
N LEU A 411 -5.58 -12.25 6.57
CA LEU A 411 -6.03 -13.44 5.83
C LEU A 411 -6.54 -13.10 4.42
N VAL A 412 -7.24 -11.98 4.26
CA VAL A 412 -7.66 -11.47 2.94
C VAL A 412 -6.46 -11.30 2.02
N SER A 413 -5.42 -10.61 2.47
CA SER A 413 -4.18 -10.41 1.71
C SER A 413 -3.50 -11.74 1.34
N ALA A 414 -3.46 -12.69 2.28
CA ALA A 414 -2.90 -14.02 2.04
C ALA A 414 -3.70 -14.82 0.98
N VAL A 415 -5.03 -14.81 1.07
CA VAL A 415 -5.90 -15.49 0.09
C VAL A 415 -5.77 -14.87 -1.30
N GLN A 416 -5.76 -13.53 -1.38
CA GLN A 416 -5.52 -12.79 -2.61
C GLN A 416 -4.21 -13.25 -3.28
N CYS A 417 -3.11 -13.28 -2.53
CA CYS A 417 -1.78 -13.61 -3.07
C CYS A 417 -1.65 -15.10 -3.44
N PHE A 418 -1.92 -16.01 -2.50
CA PHE A 418 -1.60 -17.44 -2.67
C PHE A 418 -2.65 -18.23 -3.44
N LEU A 419 -3.93 -17.92 -3.24
CA LEU A 419 -5.02 -18.67 -3.88
C LEU A 419 -5.53 -17.98 -5.14
N GLY A 420 -5.57 -16.65 -5.18
CA GLY A 420 -5.98 -15.88 -6.34
C GLY A 420 -4.84 -15.71 -7.35
N GLU A 421 -3.91 -14.81 -7.06
CA GLU A 421 -2.91 -14.33 -8.00
C GLU A 421 -1.94 -15.41 -8.48
N LEU A 422 -1.40 -16.23 -7.58
CA LEU A 422 -0.39 -17.24 -7.90
C LEU A 422 -0.87 -18.22 -8.99
N VAL A 423 -2.11 -18.71 -8.86
CA VAL A 423 -2.71 -19.67 -9.81
C VAL A 423 -2.84 -19.03 -11.19
N PHE A 424 -3.40 -17.82 -11.26
CA PHE A 424 -3.65 -17.14 -12.52
C PHE A 424 -2.38 -16.65 -13.20
N PHE A 425 -1.37 -16.18 -12.45
CA PHE A 425 -0.06 -15.85 -13.03
C PHE A 425 0.65 -17.08 -13.62
N PHE A 426 0.56 -18.25 -12.97
CA PHE A 426 1.18 -19.47 -13.47
C PHE A 426 0.60 -19.91 -14.84
N PHE A 427 -0.71 -19.77 -15.02
CA PHE A 427 -1.41 -20.12 -16.25
C PHE A 427 -1.62 -18.96 -17.23
N ALA A 428 -1.21 -17.74 -16.88
CA ALA A 428 -1.48 -16.52 -17.64
C ALA A 428 -1.11 -16.64 -19.12
N GLY A 429 0.09 -17.12 -19.44
CA GLY A 429 0.54 -17.24 -20.83
C GLY A 429 -0.37 -18.09 -21.72
N ARG A 430 -0.89 -19.20 -21.18
CA ARG A 430 -1.81 -20.10 -21.90
C ARG A 430 -3.20 -19.48 -22.04
N ILE A 431 -3.67 -18.76 -21.02
CA ILE A 431 -4.98 -18.09 -21.05
C ILE A 431 -4.94 -16.89 -22.01
N ILE A 432 -3.86 -16.11 -21.99
CA ILE A 432 -3.66 -14.96 -22.88
C ILE A 432 -3.60 -15.38 -24.34
N SER A 433 -2.87 -16.46 -24.65
CA SER A 433 -2.77 -16.94 -26.04
C SER A 433 -4.07 -17.53 -26.58
N THR A 434 -4.94 -18.05 -25.71
CA THR A 434 -6.21 -18.68 -26.10
C THR A 434 -7.36 -17.69 -26.18
N LEU A 435 -7.53 -16.83 -25.17
CA LEU A 435 -8.63 -15.87 -25.10
C LEU A 435 -8.31 -14.56 -25.80
N GLY A 436 -7.04 -14.15 -25.84
CA GLY A 436 -6.62 -12.84 -26.31
C GLY A 436 -6.88 -11.72 -25.29
N PRO A 437 -6.20 -10.57 -25.45
CA PRO A 437 -6.14 -9.53 -24.42
C PRO A 437 -7.49 -8.86 -24.13
N PHE A 438 -8.31 -8.57 -25.15
CA PHE A 438 -9.59 -7.88 -24.97
C PHE A 438 -10.65 -8.74 -24.27
N ASN A 439 -10.70 -10.05 -24.56
CA ASN A 439 -11.61 -10.96 -23.88
C ASN A 439 -11.24 -11.10 -22.39
N ILE A 440 -9.94 -11.04 -22.06
CA ILE A 440 -9.48 -11.02 -20.68
C ILE A 440 -9.91 -9.73 -19.96
N LEU A 441 -9.88 -8.57 -20.64
CA LEU A 441 -10.43 -7.33 -20.07
C LEU A 441 -11.94 -7.46 -19.78
N SER A 442 -12.70 -8.09 -20.69
CA SER A 442 -14.13 -8.35 -20.45
C SER A 442 -14.34 -9.28 -19.24
N LEU A 443 -13.57 -10.37 -19.13
CA LEU A 443 -13.59 -11.25 -17.96
C LEU A 443 -13.25 -10.49 -16.66
N ASN A 444 -12.28 -9.58 -16.73
CA ASN A 444 -11.88 -8.74 -15.61
C ASN A 444 -13.04 -7.88 -15.09
N PHE A 445 -13.77 -7.21 -15.98
CA PHE A 445 -14.95 -6.42 -15.62
C PHE A 445 -16.07 -7.27 -15.02
N ILE A 446 -16.33 -8.47 -15.56
CA ILE A 446 -17.30 -9.40 -14.98
C ILE A 446 -16.89 -9.76 -13.55
N CYS A 447 -15.62 -10.12 -13.33
CA CYS A 447 -15.13 -10.47 -12.00
C CYS A 447 -15.18 -9.29 -11.02
N PHE A 448 -14.83 -8.07 -11.43
CA PHE A 448 -15.00 -6.87 -10.59
C PHE A 448 -16.46 -6.61 -10.26
N GLY A 449 -17.36 -6.70 -11.25
CA GLY A 449 -18.80 -6.57 -11.06
C GLY A 449 -19.33 -7.53 -10.01
N VAL A 450 -19.00 -8.82 -10.12
CA VAL A 450 -19.38 -9.85 -9.14
C VAL A 450 -18.80 -9.53 -7.76
N ARG A 451 -17.51 -9.18 -7.67
CA ARG A 451 -16.86 -8.86 -6.39
C ARG A 451 -17.53 -7.70 -5.68
N PHE A 452 -17.73 -6.59 -6.37
CA PHE A 452 -18.31 -5.38 -5.78
C PHE A 452 -19.76 -5.56 -5.36
N ILE A 453 -20.58 -6.22 -6.17
CA ILE A 453 -21.95 -6.57 -5.75
C ILE A 453 -21.89 -7.48 -4.52
N ALA A 454 -21.03 -8.50 -4.51
CA ALA A 454 -20.89 -9.38 -3.35
C ALA A 454 -20.48 -8.61 -2.08
N TYR A 455 -19.56 -7.63 -2.18
CA TYR A 455 -19.18 -6.78 -1.06
C TYR A 455 -20.34 -5.92 -0.52
N SER A 456 -21.22 -5.44 -1.39
CA SER A 456 -22.39 -4.66 -0.97
C SER A 456 -23.38 -5.47 -0.12
N TYR A 457 -23.44 -6.79 -0.32
CA TYR A 457 -24.30 -7.70 0.45
C TYR A 457 -23.58 -8.39 1.62
N LEU A 458 -22.31 -8.06 1.89
CA LEU A 458 -21.59 -8.62 3.03
C LEU A 458 -22.21 -8.15 4.35
N ARG A 459 -22.76 -9.10 5.10
CA ARG A 459 -23.16 -8.91 6.51
C ARG A 459 -22.18 -9.55 7.49
N ASN A 460 -21.61 -10.69 7.11
CA ASN A 460 -20.55 -11.36 7.85
C ASN A 460 -19.21 -11.08 7.14
N PRO A 461 -18.26 -10.40 7.78
CA PRO A 461 -17.01 -10.00 7.14
C PRO A 461 -16.16 -11.21 6.70
N TRP A 462 -16.29 -12.38 7.33
CA TRP A 462 -15.55 -13.60 6.96
C TRP A 462 -15.90 -14.16 5.58
N LEU A 463 -17.08 -13.84 5.05
CA LEU A 463 -17.51 -14.25 3.71
C LEU A 463 -16.75 -13.52 2.59
N VAL A 464 -15.90 -12.55 2.94
CA VAL A 464 -15.00 -11.91 1.98
C VAL A 464 -13.97 -12.89 1.41
N LEU A 465 -13.48 -13.85 2.21
CA LEU A 465 -12.40 -14.77 1.83
C LEU A 465 -12.67 -15.56 0.53
N PRO A 466 -13.84 -16.19 0.31
CA PRO A 466 -14.12 -16.82 -0.97
C PRO A 466 -14.26 -15.82 -2.13
N ILE A 467 -14.72 -14.59 -1.87
CA ILE A 467 -14.81 -13.53 -2.90
C ILE A 467 -13.38 -13.13 -3.35
N GLU A 468 -12.41 -13.18 -2.43
CA GLU A 468 -11.02 -12.85 -2.71
C GLU A 468 -10.33 -13.77 -3.71
N LEU A 469 -10.84 -14.97 -3.95
CA LEU A 469 -10.34 -15.86 -5.01
C LEU A 469 -10.43 -15.22 -6.40
N LEU A 470 -11.41 -14.31 -6.59
CA LEU A 470 -11.55 -13.55 -7.83
C LEU A 470 -10.42 -12.52 -8.04
N GLN A 471 -9.47 -12.38 -7.11
CA GLN A 471 -8.28 -11.54 -7.25
C GLN A 471 -7.40 -12.03 -8.39
N GLY A 472 -7.40 -13.35 -8.63
CA GLY A 472 -6.67 -13.98 -9.73
C GLY A 472 -7.01 -13.36 -11.09
N PRO A 473 -8.27 -13.39 -11.56
CA PRO A 473 -8.65 -12.74 -12.80
C PRO A 473 -8.66 -11.20 -12.73
N THR A 474 -9.00 -10.60 -11.59
CA THR A 474 -9.06 -9.13 -11.50
C THR A 474 -7.69 -8.44 -11.49
N TYR A 475 -6.67 -9.11 -10.95
CA TYR A 475 -5.31 -8.56 -10.89
C TYR A 475 -4.28 -9.46 -11.56
N GLY A 476 -4.13 -10.72 -11.16
CA GLY A 476 -3.06 -11.59 -11.67
C GLY A 476 -3.08 -11.78 -13.19
N LEU A 477 -4.22 -12.21 -13.75
CA LEU A 477 -4.37 -12.40 -15.20
C LEU A 477 -4.36 -11.08 -15.96
N PHE A 478 -5.02 -10.06 -15.41
CA PHE A 478 -5.07 -8.72 -16.00
C PHE A 478 -3.70 -8.07 -16.09
N TYR A 479 -2.92 -8.06 -15.01
CA TYR A 479 -1.59 -7.46 -14.97
C TYR A 479 -0.67 -8.14 -16.00
N ALA A 480 -0.69 -9.47 -16.07
CA ALA A 480 0.05 -10.21 -17.08
C ALA A 480 -0.39 -9.85 -18.51
N THR A 481 -1.69 -9.63 -18.72
CA THR A 481 -2.24 -9.22 -20.02
C THR A 481 -1.82 -7.80 -20.38
N MET A 482 -1.87 -6.87 -19.43
CA MET A 482 -1.43 -5.48 -19.58
C MET A 482 0.04 -5.43 -19.99
N ALA A 483 0.91 -6.11 -19.26
CA ALA A 483 2.35 -6.13 -19.54
C ALA A 483 2.66 -6.83 -20.88
N THR A 484 2.00 -7.95 -21.18
CA THR A 484 2.18 -8.66 -22.46
C THR A 484 1.67 -7.82 -23.63
N PHE A 485 0.53 -7.15 -23.49
CA PHE A 485 -0.03 -6.29 -24.52
C PHE A 485 0.88 -5.11 -24.84
N ALA A 486 1.42 -4.45 -23.81
CA ALA A 486 2.37 -3.36 -23.97
C ALA A 486 3.63 -3.81 -24.74
N HIS A 487 4.23 -4.94 -24.36
CA HIS A 487 5.40 -5.48 -25.05
C HIS A 487 5.11 -5.94 -26.49
N THR A 488 3.99 -6.61 -26.74
CA THR A 488 3.62 -7.04 -28.10
C THR A 488 3.22 -5.89 -29.02
N SER A 489 2.86 -4.73 -28.47
CA SER A 489 2.48 -3.55 -29.24
C SER A 489 3.60 -2.52 -29.40
N SER A 490 4.70 -2.68 -28.66
CA SER A 490 5.87 -1.80 -28.78
C SER A 490 6.68 -2.09 -30.03
N LEU A 491 7.26 -1.04 -30.60
CA LEU A 491 8.29 -1.13 -31.62
C LEU A 491 9.66 -1.36 -30.96
N PRO A 492 10.64 -1.97 -31.65
CA PRO A 492 11.98 -2.14 -31.11
C PRO A 492 12.57 -0.81 -30.61
N GLY A 493 13.02 -0.77 -29.36
CA GLY A 493 13.55 0.45 -28.72
C GLY A 493 12.51 1.39 -28.11
N THR A 494 11.22 1.00 -28.06
CA THR A 494 10.15 1.75 -27.35
C THR A 494 9.48 0.92 -26.25
N GLU A 495 10.06 -0.24 -25.92
CA GLU A 495 9.47 -1.24 -25.02
C GLU A 495 9.19 -0.65 -23.63
N VAL A 496 10.15 0.08 -23.06
CA VAL A 496 10.04 0.61 -21.69
C VAL A 496 9.06 1.78 -21.68
N THR A 497 9.12 2.66 -22.70
CA THR A 497 8.17 3.76 -22.84
C THR A 497 6.73 3.27 -22.96
N VAL A 498 6.46 2.24 -23.78
CA VAL A 498 5.10 1.69 -23.95
C VAL A 498 4.62 0.98 -22.68
N GLN A 499 5.49 0.24 -21.98
CA GLN A 499 5.18 -0.32 -20.66
C GLN A 499 4.84 0.76 -19.63
N GLY A 500 5.65 1.82 -19.57
CA GLY A 500 5.42 2.96 -18.70
C GLY A 500 4.11 3.66 -19.02
N MET A 501 3.79 3.86 -20.29
CA MET A 501 2.57 4.51 -20.75
C MET A 501 1.30 3.71 -20.41
N VAL A 502 1.27 2.41 -20.72
CA VAL A 502 0.13 1.55 -20.36
C VAL A 502 -0.01 1.46 -18.84
N GLY A 503 1.10 1.32 -18.13
CA GLY A 503 1.14 1.40 -16.68
C GLY A 503 0.62 2.73 -16.14
N SER A 504 0.80 3.84 -16.85
CA SER A 504 0.33 5.18 -16.44
C SER A 504 -1.17 5.33 -16.57
N ALA A 505 -1.78 4.74 -17.60
CA ALA A 505 -3.24 4.71 -17.70
C ALA A 505 -3.86 4.01 -16.47
N PHE A 506 -3.22 2.95 -15.99
CA PHE A 506 -3.64 2.24 -14.77
C PHE A 506 -3.53 3.14 -13.53
N GLU A 507 -2.40 3.82 -13.33
CA GLU A 507 -2.20 4.77 -12.22
C GLU A 507 -3.20 5.94 -12.25
N PHE A 508 -3.46 6.47 -13.44
CA PHE A 508 -4.43 7.55 -13.62
C PHE A 508 -5.86 7.10 -13.27
N GLY A 509 -6.19 5.87 -13.63
CA GLY A 509 -7.39 5.19 -13.16
C GLY A 509 -7.47 5.16 -11.64
N MET A 510 -6.39 4.72 -10.98
CA MET A 510 -6.34 4.62 -9.53
C MET A 510 -6.58 5.97 -8.82
N MET A 511 -6.04 7.07 -9.36
CA MET A 511 -6.31 8.42 -8.86
C MET A 511 -7.81 8.71 -8.79
N PHE A 512 -8.54 8.49 -9.89
CA PHE A 512 -9.98 8.73 -9.92
C PHE A 512 -10.76 7.76 -9.03
N GLY A 513 -10.34 6.49 -8.96
CA GLY A 513 -10.93 5.50 -8.07
C GLY A 513 -10.83 5.90 -6.60
N ASN A 514 -9.65 6.35 -6.16
CA ASN A 514 -9.45 6.83 -4.79
C ASN A 514 -10.26 8.09 -4.49
N LEU A 515 -10.26 9.07 -5.40
CA LEU A 515 -10.95 10.34 -5.20
C LEU A 515 -12.47 10.15 -5.14
N PHE A 516 -13.08 9.60 -6.18
CA PHE A 516 -14.54 9.43 -6.25
C PHE A 516 -15.04 8.33 -5.32
N GLY A 517 -14.26 7.26 -5.16
CA GLY A 517 -14.57 6.19 -4.22
C GLY A 517 -14.58 6.67 -2.78
N GLY A 518 -13.56 7.42 -2.37
CA GLY A 518 -13.47 7.99 -1.02
C GLY A 518 -14.62 8.96 -0.73
N MET A 519 -14.94 9.85 -1.67
CA MET A 519 -16.09 10.77 -1.56
C MET A 519 -17.42 10.01 -1.42
N SER A 520 -17.64 8.99 -2.25
CA SER A 520 -18.85 8.15 -2.20
C SER A 520 -18.95 7.39 -0.88
N MET A 521 -17.84 6.81 -0.39
CA MET A 521 -17.78 6.10 0.88
C MET A 521 -18.15 7.00 2.05
N GLN A 522 -17.68 8.26 2.04
CA GLN A 522 -17.95 9.22 3.10
C GLN A 522 -19.40 9.72 3.10
N MET A 523 -20.00 9.97 1.93
CA MET A 523 -21.36 10.51 1.82
C MET A 523 -22.46 9.45 1.94
N TYR A 524 -22.24 8.27 1.35
CA TYR A 524 -23.28 7.24 1.17
C TYR A 524 -22.93 5.89 1.82
N GLY A 525 -21.72 5.74 2.37
CA GLY A 525 -21.25 4.49 2.97
C GLY A 525 -20.75 3.45 1.96
N GLY A 526 -20.21 2.34 2.47
CA GLY A 526 -19.59 1.30 1.65
C GLY A 526 -20.55 0.44 0.85
N VAL A 527 -21.72 0.10 1.41
CA VAL A 527 -22.74 -0.70 0.69
C VAL A 527 -23.14 -0.03 -0.61
N PHE A 528 -23.47 1.27 -0.57
CA PHE A 528 -23.85 2.05 -1.75
C PHE A 528 -22.70 2.14 -2.76
N THR A 529 -21.50 2.45 -2.26
CA THR A 529 -20.31 2.64 -3.10
C THR A 529 -19.96 1.37 -3.88
N PHE A 530 -19.91 0.21 -3.21
CA PHE A 530 -19.61 -1.06 -3.88
C PHE A 530 -20.75 -1.53 -4.78
N PHE A 531 -22.02 -1.33 -4.40
CA PHE A 531 -23.14 -1.71 -5.27
C PHE A 531 -23.09 -1.01 -6.63
N TRP A 532 -22.92 0.31 -6.63
CA TRP A 532 -22.82 1.08 -7.87
C TRP A 532 -21.53 0.84 -8.63
N ALA A 533 -20.40 0.66 -7.95
CA ALA A 533 -19.15 0.24 -8.60
C ALA A 533 -19.33 -1.08 -9.37
N GLY A 534 -20.10 -2.03 -8.80
CA GLY A 534 -20.45 -3.28 -9.45
C GLY A 534 -21.30 -3.10 -10.72
N ILE A 535 -22.35 -2.28 -10.65
CA ILE A 535 -23.19 -1.95 -11.82
C ILE A 535 -22.34 -1.28 -12.91
N ILE A 536 -21.53 -0.27 -12.55
CA ILE A 536 -20.67 0.43 -13.50
C ILE A 536 -19.70 -0.56 -14.15
N SER A 537 -19.14 -1.51 -13.40
CA SER A 537 -18.27 -2.55 -13.94
C SER A 537 -18.96 -3.41 -15.01
N PHE A 538 -20.20 -3.86 -14.75
CA PHE A 538 -20.98 -4.62 -15.75
C PHE A 538 -21.33 -3.78 -16.98
N THR A 539 -21.72 -2.51 -16.81
CA THR A 539 -22.00 -1.62 -17.96
C THR A 539 -20.75 -1.42 -18.82
N TYR A 540 -19.59 -1.27 -18.19
CA TYR A 540 -18.33 -1.11 -18.92
C TYR A 540 -17.87 -2.41 -19.59
N CYS A 541 -18.19 -3.58 -19.01
CA CYS A 541 -18.02 -4.86 -19.70
C CYS A 541 -18.80 -4.89 -21.03
N LEU A 542 -20.06 -4.46 -21.03
CA LEU A 542 -20.87 -4.39 -22.25
C LEU A 542 -20.26 -3.43 -23.28
N ILE A 543 -19.80 -2.26 -22.84
CA ILE A 543 -19.10 -1.29 -23.69
C ILE A 543 -17.84 -1.91 -24.29
N ASN A 544 -17.01 -2.60 -23.50
CA ASN A 544 -15.78 -3.23 -23.96
C ASN A 544 -16.05 -4.32 -25.00
N ILE A 545 -17.08 -5.15 -24.79
CA ILE A 545 -17.50 -6.19 -25.74
C ILE A 545 -18.01 -5.56 -27.05
N LEU A 546 -18.92 -4.59 -26.96
CA LEU A 546 -19.44 -3.88 -28.13
C LEU A 546 -18.31 -3.23 -28.93
N PHE A 547 -17.40 -2.57 -28.23
CA PHE A 547 -16.21 -1.97 -28.83
C PHE A 547 -15.33 -3.02 -29.53
N TYR A 548 -15.08 -4.16 -28.89
CA TYR A 548 -14.26 -5.22 -29.47
C TYR A 548 -14.89 -5.83 -30.74
N VAL A 549 -16.21 -6.02 -30.73
CA VAL A 549 -16.97 -6.50 -31.90
C VAL A 549 -16.90 -5.49 -33.04
N LEU A 550 -17.10 -4.19 -32.75
CA LEU A 550 -16.96 -3.11 -33.74
C LEU A 550 -15.56 -3.07 -34.33
N LEU A 551 -14.52 -3.20 -33.50
CA LEU A 551 -13.13 -3.18 -33.96
C LEU A 551 -12.83 -4.38 -34.88
N ARG A 552 -13.32 -5.57 -34.55
CA ARG A 552 -13.23 -6.74 -35.46
C ARG A 552 -13.94 -6.49 -36.79
N PHE A 553 -15.13 -5.87 -36.75
CA PHE A 553 -15.90 -5.57 -37.95
C PHE A 553 -15.18 -4.55 -38.86
N LEU A 554 -14.67 -3.45 -38.30
CA LEU A 554 -13.91 -2.44 -39.04
C LEU A 554 -12.61 -2.99 -39.63
N VAL A 555 -11.89 -3.85 -38.89
CA VAL A 555 -10.67 -4.49 -39.40
C VAL A 555 -11.02 -5.45 -40.54
N LYS A 556 -12.09 -6.23 -40.41
CA LYS A 556 -12.56 -7.13 -41.47
C LYS A 556 -12.90 -6.35 -42.74
N GLN A 557 -13.65 -5.25 -42.64
CA GLN A 557 -13.95 -4.38 -43.77
C GLN A 557 -12.71 -3.78 -44.41
N ARG A 558 -11.71 -3.37 -43.62
CA ARG A 558 -10.46 -2.81 -44.16
C ARG A 558 -9.64 -3.85 -44.92
N VAL A 559 -9.60 -5.09 -44.43
CA VAL A 559 -8.92 -6.20 -45.13
C VAL A 559 -9.66 -6.52 -46.43
N GLU A 560 -10.99 -6.62 -46.39
CA GLU A 560 -11.81 -6.86 -47.58
C GLU A 560 -11.66 -5.73 -48.61
N ALA A 561 -11.58 -4.46 -48.18
CA ALA A 561 -11.37 -3.31 -49.06
C ALA A 561 -9.97 -3.27 -49.71
N VAL A 562 -8.92 -3.75 -49.01
CA VAL A 562 -7.56 -3.84 -49.56
C VAL A 562 -7.45 -4.99 -50.56
N VAL A 563 -8.12 -6.12 -50.31
CA VAL A 563 -8.16 -7.27 -51.24
C VAL A 563 -9.01 -6.96 -52.48
N ALA A 564 -9.98 -6.06 -52.38
CA ALA A 564 -10.84 -5.66 -53.49
C ALA A 564 -10.20 -4.68 -54.49
N VAL A 565 -8.95 -4.22 -54.28
CA VAL A 565 -8.23 -3.43 -55.29
C VAL A 565 -7.76 -4.40 -56.38
N PRO A 566 -8.27 -4.31 -57.62
CA PRO A 566 -7.81 -5.17 -58.70
C PRO A 566 -6.34 -4.84 -58.99
N VAL A 567 -5.51 -5.87 -59.05
CA VAL A 567 -4.20 -5.78 -59.71
C VAL A 567 -4.50 -5.51 -61.17
N GLU A 568 -4.34 -4.26 -61.62
CA GLU A 568 -4.25 -3.98 -63.06
C GLU A 568 -3.10 -4.83 -63.59
N GLU A 569 -3.45 -5.85 -64.39
CA GLU A 569 -2.51 -6.58 -65.21
C GLU A 569 -1.72 -5.55 -66.03
N SER A 570 -0.45 -5.38 -65.70
CA SER A 570 0.50 -4.68 -66.56
C SER A 570 0.77 -5.56 -67.78
N SER A 571 -0.20 -5.65 -68.68
CA SER A 571 -0.08 -6.19 -70.02
C SER A 571 0.28 -5.06 -70.98
N SER A 572 1.54 -4.62 -71.00
CA SER A 572 2.20 -4.00 -72.15
C SER A 572 3.59 -3.52 -71.77
N PHE A 573 4.64 -4.19 -72.25
CA PHE A 573 5.71 -3.58 -73.05
C PHE A 573 6.51 -4.74 -73.64
N MET A 574 6.18 -5.05 -74.90
CA MET A 574 7.09 -5.66 -75.87
C MET A 574 8.29 -4.74 -76.10
#